data_AF-A0A317EFX3-F1
#
_entry.id   AF-A0A317EFX3-F1
#
_cell.length_a   1.000
_cell.length_b   1.000
_cell.length_c   1.000
_cell.angle_alpha   90.00
_cell.angle_beta   90.00
_cell.angle_gamma   90.00
#
_symmetry.space_group_name_H-M   'P 1'
#
loop_
_entity.id
_entity.type
_entity.pdbx_description
1 polymer ?
#
loop_
_entity_poly.entity_id
_entity_poly.type
_entity_poly.pdbx_seq_one_letter_code
_entity_poly.pdbx_strand_id
1 'polypeptide(L)'
;MNAQDLYDWLMGAGGRPACEAFDAHVVASILSLSLAEALHDKVLPSERIGLGEAELLALVDAVFPATRPQFERFPLSDIVLPDDEACLRDLLLRCATDGSPLEYALASMLARRVQRPNHLWQDLGLRNRRELSWLMERHFEPLSRKNSSDMKWKKFLYRMICRDEGYRLCTAPSRSECDDFETCFGTEDGESLMARSRREMESRASA
;
A
#
# COMPACT_ATOMS: atom_id res chain seq x y z
N MET A 1 -8.51 -0.69 19.40
CA MET A 1 -7.33 -1.43 18.94
C MET A 1 -6.63 -0.55 17.94
N ASN A 2 -5.36 -0.21 18.18
CA ASN A 2 -4.60 0.65 17.27
C ASN A 2 -3.98 -0.18 16.12
N ALA A 3 -3.32 0.49 15.18
CA ALA A 3 -2.68 -0.17 14.04
C ALA A 3 -1.53 -1.11 14.46
N GLN A 4 -0.81 -0.81 15.54
CA GLN A 4 0.27 -1.66 16.05
C GLN A 4 -0.27 -2.94 16.68
N ASP A 5 -1.32 -2.87 17.50
CA ASP A 5 -1.94 -4.05 18.13
C ASP A 5 -2.47 -5.02 17.06
N LEU A 6 -3.10 -4.46 16.01
CA LEU A 6 -3.58 -5.23 14.85
C LEU A 6 -2.43 -5.92 14.12
N TYR A 7 -1.33 -5.19 13.90
CA TYR A 7 -0.15 -5.73 13.25
C TYR A 7 0.46 -6.88 14.07
N ASP A 8 0.63 -6.68 15.38
CA ASP A 8 1.20 -7.69 16.28
C ASP A 8 0.27 -8.92 16.37
N TRP A 9 -1.04 -8.71 16.37
CA TRP A 9 -2.02 -9.80 16.29
C TRP A 9 -1.90 -10.60 14.98
N LEU A 10 -1.87 -9.94 13.81
CA LEU A 10 -1.70 -10.61 12.51
C LEU A 10 -0.38 -11.38 12.45
N MET A 11 0.72 -10.75 12.88
CA MET A 11 2.03 -11.37 12.86
C MET A 11 2.17 -12.50 13.88
N GLY A 12 1.44 -12.43 15.00
CA GLY A 12 1.39 -13.45 16.04
C GLY A 12 0.41 -14.60 15.78
N ALA A 13 -0.51 -14.46 14.81
CA ALA A 13 -1.61 -15.40 14.60
C ALA A 13 -1.21 -16.84 14.17
N GLY A 14 0.08 -17.11 13.92
CA GLY A 14 0.56 -18.44 13.55
C GLY A 14 0.02 -18.96 12.21
N GLY A 15 0.60 -20.04 11.69
CA GLY A 15 0.05 -20.73 10.51
C GLY A 15 0.21 -20.03 9.16
N ARG A 16 1.24 -19.18 8.99
CA ARG A 16 1.57 -18.59 7.68
C ARG A 16 1.85 -19.73 6.67
N PRO A 17 1.11 -19.86 5.56
CA PRO A 17 1.46 -20.73 4.45
C PRO A 17 2.73 -20.21 3.75
N ALA A 18 3.09 -20.76 2.60
CA ALA A 18 4.31 -20.54 1.79
C ALA A 18 4.76 -19.08 1.48
N CYS A 19 4.10 -18.05 2.03
CA CYS A 19 4.47 -16.65 2.00
C CYS A 19 5.71 -16.37 2.88
N GLU A 20 6.70 -15.66 2.33
CA GLU A 20 7.91 -15.27 3.08
C GLU A 20 7.59 -14.29 4.22
N ALA A 21 8.45 -14.24 5.24
CA ALA A 21 8.25 -13.39 6.41
C ALA A 21 8.10 -11.89 6.07
N PHE A 22 8.78 -11.44 4.99
CA PHE A 22 8.70 -10.06 4.51
C PHE A 22 7.35 -9.76 3.85
N ASP A 23 6.83 -10.65 3.01
CA ASP A 23 5.55 -10.47 2.34
C ASP A 23 4.40 -10.42 3.36
N ALA A 24 4.45 -11.30 4.36
CA ALA A 24 3.53 -11.24 5.50
C ALA A 24 3.65 -9.91 6.26
N HIS A 25 4.86 -9.41 6.50
CA HIS A 25 5.06 -8.11 7.13
C HIS A 25 4.41 -6.97 6.33
N VAL A 26 4.63 -6.91 5.01
CA VAL A 26 4.04 -5.88 4.14
C VAL A 26 2.52 -5.92 4.20
N VAL A 27 1.91 -7.11 4.06
CA VAL A 27 0.45 -7.24 4.10
C VAL A 27 -0.10 -6.87 5.48
N ALA A 28 0.53 -7.34 6.57
CA ALA A 28 0.12 -6.95 7.92
C ALA A 28 0.22 -5.43 8.11
N SER A 29 1.28 -4.80 7.62
CA SER A 29 1.46 -3.35 7.69
C SER A 29 0.31 -2.59 7.02
N ILE A 30 -0.01 -2.94 5.78
CA ILE A 30 -1.05 -2.24 5.01
C ILE A 30 -2.44 -2.47 5.63
N LEU A 31 -2.77 -3.72 5.96
CA LEU A 31 -4.08 -4.06 6.52
C LEU A 31 -4.30 -3.38 7.87
N SER A 32 -3.32 -3.42 8.76
CA SER A 32 -3.49 -2.89 10.11
C SER A 32 -3.65 -1.38 10.13
N LEU A 33 -2.86 -0.66 9.31
CA LEU A 33 -3.01 0.78 9.17
C LEU A 33 -4.35 1.14 8.52
N SER A 34 -4.73 0.46 7.44
CA SER A 34 -5.98 0.73 6.71
C SER A 34 -7.23 0.45 7.57
N LEU A 35 -7.23 -0.63 8.35
CA LEU A 35 -8.32 -0.98 9.27
C LEU A 35 -8.43 0.04 10.42
N ALA A 36 -7.30 0.46 10.99
CA ALA A 36 -7.29 1.48 12.04
C ALA A 36 -7.82 2.83 11.51
N GLU A 37 -7.42 3.24 10.31
CA GLU A 37 -7.94 4.45 9.65
C GLU A 37 -9.44 4.32 9.33
N ALA A 38 -9.89 3.18 8.82
CA ALA A 38 -11.30 2.95 8.52
C ALA A 38 -12.17 3.06 9.77
N LEU A 39 -11.71 2.47 10.87
CA LEU A 39 -12.38 2.56 12.16
C LEU A 39 -12.42 4.00 12.69
N HIS A 40 -11.30 4.73 12.60
CA HIS A 40 -11.21 6.12 13.03
C HIS A 40 -12.14 7.03 12.23
N ASP A 41 -12.10 6.91 10.91
CA ASP A 41 -12.85 7.75 9.98
C ASP A 41 -14.32 7.31 9.81
N LYS A 42 -14.69 6.16 10.40
CA LYS A 42 -16.03 5.54 10.33
C LYS A 42 -16.48 5.24 8.89
N VAL A 43 -15.57 4.74 8.08
CA VAL A 43 -15.81 4.29 6.70
C VAL A 43 -15.63 2.78 6.59
N LEU A 44 -16.03 2.18 5.47
CA LEU A 44 -15.85 0.74 5.27
C LEU A 44 -14.35 0.41 5.14
N PRO A 45 -13.87 -0.73 5.70
CA PRO A 45 -12.52 -1.21 5.49
C PRO A 45 -12.10 -1.30 4.02
N SER A 46 -13.00 -1.72 3.13
CA SER A 46 -12.71 -1.82 1.70
C SER A 46 -12.33 -0.48 1.06
N GLU A 47 -12.85 0.65 1.56
CA GLU A 47 -12.50 1.99 1.07
C GLU A 47 -11.07 2.43 1.41
N ARG A 48 -10.50 1.88 2.50
CA ARG A 48 -9.13 2.19 2.96
C ARG A 48 -8.10 1.18 2.49
N ILE A 49 -8.50 -0.09 2.39
CA ILE A 49 -7.66 -1.20 1.92
C ILE A 49 -7.54 -1.17 0.39
N GLY A 50 -8.64 -0.88 -0.32
CA GLY A 50 -8.68 -0.96 -1.78
C GLY A 50 -8.87 -2.38 -2.33
N LEU A 51 -9.49 -3.26 -1.53
CA LEU A 51 -9.87 -4.62 -1.92
C LEU A 51 -11.35 -4.84 -1.63
N GLY A 52 -12.04 -5.54 -2.53
CA GLY A 52 -13.37 -6.09 -2.27
C GLY A 52 -13.33 -7.28 -1.31
N GLU A 53 -14.50 -7.79 -0.95
CA GLU A 53 -14.62 -8.91 0.00
C GLU A 53 -13.87 -10.17 -0.46
N ALA A 54 -14.13 -10.61 -1.69
CA ALA A 54 -13.52 -11.84 -2.21
C ALA A 54 -11.99 -11.75 -2.30
N GLU A 55 -11.46 -10.60 -2.74
CA GLU A 55 -10.02 -10.36 -2.85
C GLU A 55 -9.35 -10.32 -1.48
N LEU A 56 -9.98 -9.65 -0.50
CA LEU A 56 -9.45 -9.57 0.86
C LEU A 56 -9.43 -10.94 1.53
N LEU A 57 -10.51 -11.72 1.43
CA LEU A 57 -10.56 -13.05 2.04
C LEU A 57 -9.54 -13.99 1.39
N ALA A 58 -9.36 -13.93 0.07
CA ALA A 58 -8.33 -14.72 -0.62
C ALA A 58 -6.90 -14.33 -0.18
N LEU A 59 -6.64 -13.03 0.03
CA LEU A 59 -5.37 -12.56 0.57
C LEU A 59 -5.14 -13.06 2.01
N VAL A 60 -6.18 -13.00 2.85
CA VAL A 60 -6.13 -13.48 4.24
C VAL A 60 -5.91 -14.99 4.29
N ASP A 61 -6.55 -15.79 3.43
CA ASP A 61 -6.27 -17.23 3.32
C ASP A 61 -4.81 -17.52 3.00
N ALA A 62 -4.25 -16.76 2.04
CA ALA A 62 -2.90 -16.99 1.55
C ALA A 62 -1.83 -16.61 2.59
N VAL A 63 -2.08 -15.58 3.40
CA VAL A 63 -1.06 -14.98 4.27
C VAL A 63 -1.31 -15.24 5.76
N PHE A 64 -2.57 -15.18 6.20
CA PHE A 64 -2.99 -15.27 7.61
C PHE A 64 -4.24 -16.16 7.80
N PRO A 65 -4.22 -17.44 7.36
CA PRO A 65 -5.42 -18.28 7.30
C PRO A 65 -6.11 -18.45 8.68
N ALA A 66 -5.35 -18.45 9.76
CA ALA A 66 -5.88 -18.53 11.13
C ALA A 66 -6.74 -17.32 11.53
N THR A 67 -6.67 -16.21 10.79
CA THR A 67 -7.41 -14.96 11.05
C THR A 67 -8.65 -14.79 10.17
N ARG A 68 -8.92 -15.73 9.26
CA ARG A 68 -10.07 -15.64 8.34
C ARG A 68 -11.42 -15.41 9.03
N PRO A 69 -11.78 -16.13 10.11
CA PRO A 69 -13.08 -15.93 10.77
C PRO A 69 -13.29 -14.51 11.31
N GLN A 70 -12.21 -13.80 11.62
CA GLN A 70 -12.26 -12.41 12.08
C GLN A 70 -12.48 -11.46 10.90
N PHE A 71 -11.86 -11.74 9.75
CA PHE A 71 -12.02 -10.93 8.55
C PHE A 71 -13.41 -11.05 7.91
N GLU A 72 -14.05 -12.22 7.99
CA GLU A 72 -15.43 -12.44 7.55
C GLU A 72 -16.47 -11.59 8.31
N ARG A 73 -16.09 -11.02 9.45
CA ARG A 73 -16.97 -10.17 10.27
C ARG A 73 -16.90 -8.69 9.90
N PHE A 74 -15.94 -8.28 9.06
CA PHE A 74 -15.87 -6.90 8.63
C PHE A 74 -16.98 -6.60 7.62
N PRO A 75 -17.66 -5.44 7.73
CA PRO A 75 -18.58 -5.01 6.68
C PRO A 75 -17.74 -4.60 5.47
N LEU A 76 -17.77 -5.41 4.42
CA LEU A 76 -17.06 -5.16 3.17
C LEU A 76 -18.07 -4.90 2.05
N SER A 77 -17.65 -4.14 1.05
CA SER A 77 -18.43 -3.82 -0.14
C SER A 77 -17.48 -3.73 -1.32
N ASP A 78 -18.03 -3.89 -2.52
CA ASP A 78 -17.33 -3.58 -3.76
C ASP A 78 -16.78 -2.15 -3.70
N ILE A 79 -15.55 -2.03 -4.21
CA ILE A 79 -14.81 -0.77 -4.22
C ILE A 79 -15.12 0.01 -5.49
N VAL A 80 -15.37 1.32 -5.33
CA VAL A 80 -15.35 2.25 -6.44
C VAL A 80 -13.90 2.70 -6.64
N LEU A 81 -13.39 2.55 -7.85
CA LEU A 81 -12.08 3.06 -8.23
C LEU A 81 -12.24 4.35 -9.04
N PRO A 82 -11.76 5.48 -8.50
CA PRO A 82 -11.54 6.68 -9.30
C PRO A 82 -10.60 6.42 -10.47
N ASP A 83 -10.74 7.20 -11.56
CA ASP A 83 -9.98 6.99 -12.81
C ASP A 83 -8.46 6.97 -12.62
N ASP A 84 -7.94 7.84 -11.74
CA ASP A 84 -6.52 7.93 -11.43
C ASP A 84 -6.00 6.71 -10.65
N GLU A 85 -6.78 6.22 -9.68
CA GLU A 85 -6.51 4.95 -9.00
C GLU A 85 -6.58 3.76 -9.96
N ALA A 86 -7.56 3.74 -10.86
CA ALA A 86 -7.70 2.69 -11.86
C ALA A 86 -6.47 2.62 -12.78
N CYS A 87 -5.94 3.76 -13.21
CA CYS A 87 -4.71 3.83 -14.01
C CYS A 87 -3.47 3.37 -13.23
N LEU A 88 -3.36 3.73 -11.94
CA LEU A 88 -2.29 3.23 -11.06
C LEU A 88 -2.35 1.71 -10.90
N ARG A 89 -3.54 1.17 -10.64
CA ARG A 89 -3.75 -0.26 -10.50
C ARG A 89 -3.38 -0.99 -11.78
N ASP A 90 -3.84 -0.51 -12.93
CA ASP A 90 -3.52 -1.12 -14.22
C ASP A 90 -2.00 -1.07 -14.53
N LEU A 91 -1.31 0.03 -14.20
CA LEU A 91 0.15 0.12 -14.35
C LEU A 91 0.86 -0.93 -13.48
N LEU A 92 0.45 -1.06 -12.22
CA LEU A 92 1.02 -2.00 -11.27
C LEU A 92 0.76 -3.45 -11.71
N LEU A 93 -0.46 -3.77 -12.15
CA LEU A 93 -0.83 -5.10 -12.64
C LEU A 93 -0.02 -5.49 -13.89
N ARG A 94 0.11 -4.60 -14.88
CA ARG A 94 0.92 -4.84 -16.09
C ARG A 94 2.41 -5.00 -15.79
N CYS A 95 2.86 -4.51 -14.64
CA CYS A 95 4.25 -4.58 -14.19
C CYS A 95 4.44 -5.49 -12.98
N ALA A 96 3.50 -6.37 -12.67
CA ALA A 96 3.71 -7.44 -11.69
C ALA A 96 4.85 -8.35 -12.18
N THR A 97 5.71 -8.81 -11.29
CA THR A 97 6.88 -9.64 -11.66
C THR A 97 6.42 -11.00 -12.17
N ASP A 98 5.58 -11.69 -11.38
CA ASP A 98 5.16 -13.07 -11.66
C ASP A 98 3.66 -13.19 -12.02
N GLY A 99 2.87 -12.13 -11.80
CA GLY A 99 1.42 -12.14 -12.00
C GLY A 99 0.66 -13.00 -10.97
N SER A 100 1.21 -13.14 -9.76
CA SER A 100 0.62 -13.95 -8.69
C SER A 100 -0.61 -13.28 -8.06
N PRO A 101 -1.52 -14.06 -7.43
CA PRO A 101 -2.64 -13.49 -6.68
C PRO A 101 -2.22 -12.49 -5.58
N LEU A 102 -1.06 -12.72 -4.94
CA LEU A 102 -0.51 -11.79 -3.95
C LEU A 102 -0.13 -10.46 -4.60
N GLU A 103 0.57 -10.48 -5.74
CA GLU A 103 0.96 -9.26 -6.46
C GLU A 103 -0.26 -8.47 -6.93
N TYR A 104 -1.33 -9.14 -7.35
CA TYR A 104 -2.57 -8.46 -7.74
C TYR A 104 -3.25 -7.78 -6.55
N ALA A 105 -3.29 -8.44 -5.39
CA ALA A 105 -3.78 -7.82 -4.17
C ALA A 105 -2.89 -6.65 -3.72
N LEU A 106 -1.56 -6.80 -3.81
CA LEU A 106 -0.60 -5.73 -3.51
C LEU A 106 -0.77 -4.56 -4.49
N ALA A 107 -1.00 -4.80 -5.77
CA ALA A 107 -1.21 -3.76 -6.78
C ALA A 107 -2.44 -2.90 -6.45
N SER A 108 -3.56 -3.55 -6.10
CA SER A 108 -4.79 -2.86 -5.67
C SER A 108 -4.56 -2.04 -4.40
N MET A 109 -3.94 -2.64 -3.38
CA MET A 109 -3.62 -1.94 -2.13
C MET A 109 -2.67 -0.76 -2.36
N LEU A 110 -1.59 -0.94 -3.13
CA LEU A 110 -0.64 0.12 -3.47
C LEU A 110 -1.32 1.27 -4.19
N ALA A 111 -2.12 0.99 -5.23
CA ALA A 111 -2.87 2.01 -5.96
C ALA A 111 -3.76 2.84 -5.02
N ARG A 112 -4.48 2.19 -4.10
CA ARG A 112 -5.31 2.86 -3.09
C ARG A 112 -4.47 3.72 -2.13
N ARG A 113 -3.34 3.20 -1.64
CA ARG A 113 -2.49 3.90 -0.66
C ARG A 113 -1.64 5.02 -1.29
N VAL A 114 -1.38 4.99 -2.59
CA VAL A 114 -0.72 6.10 -3.32
C VAL A 114 -1.53 7.40 -3.20
N GLN A 115 -2.86 7.31 -3.13
CA GLN A 115 -3.78 8.45 -3.04
C GLN A 115 -3.76 9.17 -1.68
N ARG A 116 -3.11 8.59 -0.68
CA ARG A 116 -3.01 9.16 0.67
C ARG A 116 -1.97 10.30 0.70
N PRO A 117 -2.02 11.22 1.67
CA PRO A 117 -1.26 12.48 1.57
C PRO A 117 0.22 12.39 1.94
N ASN A 118 0.69 11.30 2.57
CA ASN A 118 2.06 11.22 3.08
C ASN A 118 3.02 10.59 2.06
N HIS A 119 4.25 10.25 2.47
CA HIS A 119 5.11 9.41 1.66
C HIS A 119 4.51 8.01 1.53
N LEU A 120 4.71 7.33 0.39
CA LEU A 120 4.04 6.06 0.13
C LEU A 120 4.38 5.00 1.19
N TRP A 121 5.64 4.93 1.63
CA TRP A 121 6.04 3.96 2.65
C TRP A 121 5.33 4.22 3.99
N GLN A 122 5.08 5.48 4.35
CA GLN A 122 4.33 5.86 5.55
C GLN A 122 2.86 5.46 5.41
N ASP A 123 2.26 5.76 4.26
CA ASP A 123 0.88 5.40 3.96
C ASP A 123 0.67 3.90 3.81
N LEU A 124 1.70 3.11 3.55
CA LEU A 124 1.64 1.64 3.59
C LEU A 124 1.87 1.06 5.01
N GLY A 125 2.23 1.90 5.98
CA GLY A 125 2.60 1.43 7.32
C GLY A 125 3.94 0.70 7.36
N LEU A 126 4.82 0.90 6.38
CA LEU A 126 6.17 0.34 6.38
C LEU A 126 7.05 1.12 7.35
N ARG A 127 8.18 0.52 7.76
CA ARG A 127 9.07 1.11 8.77
C ARG A 127 9.93 2.22 8.19
N ASN A 128 10.29 2.10 6.92
CA ASN A 128 11.13 3.06 6.23
C ASN A 128 10.97 2.93 4.71
N ARG A 129 11.57 3.88 3.98
CA ARG A 129 11.60 3.89 2.52
C ARG A 129 12.29 2.67 1.90
N ARG A 130 13.27 2.06 2.56
CA ARG A 130 14.00 0.89 2.03
C ARG A 130 13.09 -0.33 1.90
N GLU A 131 12.21 -0.57 2.86
CA GLU A 131 11.21 -1.65 2.78
C GLU A 131 10.27 -1.45 1.59
N LEU A 132 9.88 -0.21 1.27
CA LEU A 132 9.11 0.07 0.06
C LEU A 132 9.91 -0.26 -1.21
N SER A 133 11.18 0.13 -1.28
CA SER A 133 12.02 -0.23 -2.43
C SER A 133 12.15 -1.75 -2.59
N TRP A 134 12.31 -2.51 -1.51
CA TRP A 134 12.35 -3.98 -1.56
C TRP A 134 11.02 -4.60 -2.02
N LEU A 135 9.89 -4.08 -1.54
CA LEU A 135 8.56 -4.47 -2.03
C LEU A 135 8.48 -4.27 -3.55
N MET A 136 8.89 -3.11 -4.05
CA MET A 136 8.85 -2.79 -5.48
C MET A 136 9.86 -3.60 -6.30
N GLU A 137 11.06 -3.86 -5.78
CA GLU A 137 12.08 -4.70 -6.43
C GLU A 137 11.62 -6.14 -6.59
N ARG A 138 10.93 -6.69 -5.57
CA ARG A 138 10.46 -8.08 -5.56
C ARG A 138 9.22 -8.30 -6.41
N HIS A 139 8.18 -7.51 -6.18
CA HIS A 139 6.82 -7.75 -6.74
C HIS A 139 6.49 -6.90 -7.96
N PHE A 140 7.30 -5.87 -8.23
CA PHE A 140 7.10 -4.95 -9.36
C PHE A 140 8.42 -4.63 -10.05
N GLU A 141 9.24 -5.66 -10.28
CA GLU A 141 10.61 -5.53 -10.80
C GLU A 141 10.71 -4.66 -12.06
N PRO A 142 9.80 -4.77 -13.06
CA PRO A 142 9.83 -3.91 -14.24
C PRO A 142 9.74 -2.41 -13.93
N LEU A 143 9.00 -2.02 -12.89
CA LEU A 143 8.93 -0.63 -12.43
C LEU A 143 10.19 -0.24 -11.68
N SER A 144 10.72 -1.11 -10.83
CA SER A 144 11.97 -0.87 -10.10
C SER A 144 13.16 -0.64 -11.02
N ARG A 145 13.32 -1.48 -12.05
CA ARG A 145 14.37 -1.30 -13.07
C ARG A 145 14.26 0.03 -13.81
N LYS A 146 13.03 0.54 -14.02
CA LYS A 146 12.78 1.85 -14.65
C LYS A 146 13.00 3.02 -13.68
N ASN A 147 12.85 2.82 -12.37
CA ASN A 147 13.12 3.83 -11.35
C ASN A 147 14.60 3.80 -10.87
N SER A 148 15.54 3.67 -11.81
CA SER A 148 16.97 3.49 -11.50
C SER A 148 17.64 4.71 -10.84
N SER A 149 17.03 5.89 -10.96
CA SER A 149 17.48 7.13 -10.30
C SER A 149 16.88 7.33 -8.90
N ASP A 150 16.19 6.32 -8.36
CA ASP A 150 15.62 6.33 -7.00
C ASP A 150 14.70 7.54 -6.75
N MET A 151 13.86 7.88 -7.74
CA MET A 151 12.84 8.91 -7.61
C MET A 151 11.79 8.46 -6.58
N LYS A 152 11.24 9.40 -5.81
CA LYS A 152 10.13 9.12 -4.88
C LYS A 152 9.01 8.37 -5.60
N TRP A 153 8.60 7.23 -5.05
CA TRP A 153 7.74 6.26 -5.72
C TRP A 153 6.43 6.85 -6.25
N LYS A 154 5.73 7.71 -5.48
CA LYS A 154 4.50 8.36 -5.96
C LYS A 154 4.77 9.20 -7.22
N LYS A 155 5.82 10.03 -7.20
CA LYS A 155 6.19 10.88 -8.33
C LYS A 155 6.55 10.04 -9.56
N PHE A 156 7.31 8.96 -9.35
CA PHE A 156 7.66 8.03 -10.40
C PHE A 156 6.42 7.37 -11.03
N LEU A 157 5.51 6.83 -10.23
CA LEU A 157 4.29 6.16 -10.70
C LEU A 157 3.39 7.10 -11.50
N TYR A 158 3.10 8.31 -10.98
CA TYR A 158 2.31 9.29 -11.73
C TYR A 158 3.01 9.73 -13.03
N ARG A 159 4.35 9.86 -13.03
CA ARG A 159 5.10 10.16 -14.25
C ARG A 159 5.02 9.03 -15.28
N MET A 160 5.01 7.77 -14.85
CA MET A 160 4.81 6.62 -15.73
C MET A 160 3.41 6.65 -16.36
N ILE A 161 2.38 6.93 -15.56
CA ILE A 161 1.00 7.02 -16.05
C ILE A 161 0.85 8.16 -17.05
N CYS A 162 1.34 9.37 -16.73
CA CYS A 162 1.21 10.52 -17.62
C CYS A 162 1.97 10.37 -18.96
N ARG A 163 2.94 9.46 -19.04
CA ARG A 163 3.74 9.21 -20.25
C ARG A 163 3.25 8.03 -21.07
N ASP A 164 2.44 7.17 -20.48
CA ASP A 164 1.86 6.04 -21.20
C ASP A 164 0.75 6.56 -22.12
N GLU A 165 0.90 6.35 -23.43
CA GLU A 165 -0.11 6.75 -24.42
C GLU A 165 -1.47 6.10 -24.18
N GLY A 166 -1.50 5.01 -23.40
CA GLY A 166 -2.72 4.32 -22.95
C GLY A 166 -3.50 5.05 -21.84
N TYR A 167 -2.87 5.92 -21.04
CA TYR A 167 -3.55 6.70 -20.01
C TYR A 167 -3.59 8.17 -20.42
N ARG A 168 -4.69 8.60 -21.06
CA ARG A 168 -4.92 10.00 -21.40
C ARG A 168 -5.34 10.83 -20.17
N LEU A 169 -4.55 10.79 -19.10
CA LEU A 169 -4.78 11.58 -17.89
C LEU A 169 -4.20 13.01 -18.00
N CYS A 170 -3.40 13.31 -19.02
CA CYS A 170 -2.81 14.64 -19.21
C CYS A 170 -2.95 15.16 -20.65
N THR A 171 -3.63 16.30 -20.80
CA THR A 171 -3.58 17.19 -21.98
C THR A 171 -2.45 18.23 -21.87
N ALA A 172 -1.67 18.21 -20.79
CA ALA A 172 -0.57 19.13 -20.60
C ALA A 172 0.57 18.82 -21.59
N PRO A 173 1.14 19.82 -22.29
CA PRO A 173 2.31 19.62 -23.11
C PRO A 173 3.41 19.01 -22.24
N SER A 174 4.17 18.08 -22.83
CA SER A 174 5.27 17.36 -22.18
C SER A 174 5.96 18.23 -21.13
N ARG A 175 5.79 17.94 -19.83
CA ARG A 175 6.62 18.53 -18.76
C ARG A 175 8.05 18.01 -18.92
N SER A 176 8.75 18.55 -19.91
CA SER A 176 10.18 18.74 -19.89
C SER A 176 10.46 19.69 -18.73
N GLU A 177 11.32 19.24 -17.81
CA GLU A 177 11.86 20.00 -16.69
C GLU A 177 10.87 20.24 -15.54
N CYS A 178 10.69 19.20 -14.72
CA CYS A 178 10.34 19.40 -13.32
C CYS A 178 11.63 19.85 -12.63
N ASP A 179 11.83 21.17 -12.50
CA ASP A 179 13.01 21.82 -11.92
C ASP A 179 13.19 21.59 -10.41
N ASP A 180 12.36 20.74 -9.82
CA ASP A 180 12.26 20.57 -8.38
C ASP A 180 12.92 19.25 -7.95
N PHE A 181 14.26 19.22 -8.07
CA PHE A 181 15.08 18.03 -7.80
C PHE A 181 14.85 17.51 -6.38
N GLU A 182 14.82 18.39 -5.37
CA GLU A 182 14.54 17.98 -3.99
C GLU A 182 13.14 17.40 -3.80
N THR A 183 12.15 17.98 -4.48
CA THR A 183 10.78 17.44 -4.46
C THR A 183 10.72 16.04 -5.08
N CYS A 184 11.49 15.77 -6.13
CA CYS A 184 11.50 14.47 -6.83
C CYS A 184 12.44 13.42 -6.23
N PHE A 185 13.58 13.83 -5.68
CA PHE A 185 14.71 12.97 -5.30
C PHE A 185 15.26 13.22 -3.89
N GLY A 186 14.76 14.23 -3.18
CA GLY A 186 15.16 14.50 -1.79
C GLY A 186 14.78 13.35 -0.84
N THR A 187 15.34 13.38 0.38
CA THR A 187 15.09 12.35 1.39
C THR A 187 13.61 12.32 1.81
N GLU A 188 13.11 11.13 2.14
CA GLU A 188 11.78 10.94 2.72
C GLU A 188 11.96 10.60 4.22
N ASP A 189 12.57 11.53 4.95
CA ASP A 189 12.82 11.40 6.38
C ASP A 189 11.53 11.60 7.17
N GLY A 190 11.43 10.89 8.30
CA GLY A 190 10.27 10.99 9.18
C GLY A 190 9.91 9.64 9.74
N GLU A 191 8.73 9.57 10.33
CA GLU A 191 8.30 8.41 11.07
C GLU A 191 7.17 7.65 10.38
N SER A 192 7.19 6.33 10.50
CA SER A 192 6.08 5.47 10.09
C SER A 192 4.77 5.85 10.78
N LEU A 193 3.65 5.82 10.05
CA LEU A 193 2.32 6.05 10.62
C LEU A 193 1.95 4.99 11.67
N MET A 194 2.49 3.77 11.56
CA MET A 194 2.32 2.76 12.60
C MET A 194 2.94 3.19 13.93
N ALA A 195 4.16 3.72 13.89
CA ALA A 195 4.86 4.18 15.08
C ALA A 195 4.17 5.42 15.69
N ARG A 196 3.64 6.33 14.85
CA ARG A 196 2.82 7.46 15.31
C ARG A 196 1.54 6.99 16.01
N SER A 197 0.81 6.04 15.41
CA SER A 197 -0.42 5.47 15.97
C SER A 197 -0.18 4.87 17.37
N ARG A 198 0.94 4.16 17.58
CA ARG A 198 1.33 3.64 18.91
C ARG A 198 1.50 4.76 19.94
N ARG A 199 2.27 5.80 19.62
CA ARG A 199 2.53 6.92 20.55
C ARG A 199 1.29 7.73 20.91
N GLU A 200 0.40 7.95 19.95
CA GLU A 200 -0.88 8.61 20.19
C GLU A 200 -1.73 7.82 21.20
N MET A 201 -1.63 6.48 21.20
CA MET A 201 -2.30 5.65 22.20
C MET A 201 -1.62 5.68 23.57
N GLU A 202 -0.29 5.61 23.62
CA GLU A 202 0.49 5.70 24.87
C GLU A 202 0.25 7.03 25.60
N SER A 203 0.15 8.14 24.86
CA SER A 203 -0.16 9.45 25.43
C SER A 203 -1.59 9.54 25.95
N ARG A 204 -2.58 8.94 25.26
CA ARG A 204 -3.98 8.86 25.73
C ARG A 204 -4.16 7.95 26.94
N ALA A 205 -3.38 6.88 27.05
CA ALA A 205 -3.44 5.96 28.19
C ALA A 205 -2.80 6.54 29.46
N SER A 206 -1.94 7.55 29.30
CA SER A 206 -1.23 8.23 30.41
C SER A 206 -1.94 9.50 30.89
N ALA A 207 -3.07 9.87 30.27
CA ALA A 207 -3.89 11.06 30.58
C ALA A 207 -5.19 10.65 31.29
#